data_AF-A0A8I1E0A1-F1
#
_entry.id   AF-A0A8I1E0A1-F1
#
_cell.length_a   1.000
_cell.length_b   1.000
_cell.length_c   1.000
_cell.angle_alpha   90.00
_cell.angle_beta   90.00
_cell.angle_gamma   90.00
#
_symmetry.space_group_name_H-M   'P 1'
#
loop_
_entity.id
_entity.type
_entity.pdbx_description
1 polymer ?
#
loop_
_entity_poly.entity_id
_entity_poly.type
_entity_poly.pdbx_seq_one_letter_code
_entity_poly.pdbx_strand_id
1 'polypeptide(L)' 'VWSGAAGVVVLLAMVKGWVIVDGFMELRHGPWKWRVAMLGWGLVVLAGIVGLSA' A
#
# COMPACT_ATOMS: atom_id res chain seq x y z
N VAL A 1 3.19 2.76 -20.60
CA VAL A 1 3.71 1.37 -20.52
C VAL A 1 4.89 1.33 -19.55
N TRP A 2 4.68 0.70 -18.39
CA TRP A 2 5.73 0.55 -17.36
C TRP A 2 6.82 -0.41 -17.82
N SER A 3 8.05 -0.21 -17.37
CA SER A 3 9.03 -1.28 -17.39
C SER A 3 8.68 -2.32 -16.33
N GLY A 4 9.02 -3.59 -16.55
CA GLY A 4 8.79 -4.65 -15.55
C GLY A 4 9.43 -4.32 -14.20
N ALA A 5 10.62 -3.72 -14.20
CA ALA A 5 11.30 -3.25 -13.00
C ALA A 5 10.52 -2.15 -12.26
N ALA A 6 9.94 -1.18 -12.99
CA ALA A 6 9.15 -0.12 -12.36
C ALA A 6 7.89 -0.66 -11.69
N GLY A 7 7.21 -1.64 -12.31
CA GLY A 7 6.09 -2.35 -11.68
C GLY A 7 6.48 -3.04 -10.38
N VAL A 8 7.63 -3.72 -10.36
CA VAL A 8 8.16 -4.36 -9.14
C VAL A 8 8.45 -3.35 -8.04
N VAL A 9 9.07 -2.21 -8.36
CA VAL A 9 9.35 -1.15 -7.37
C VAL A 9 8.07 -0.61 -6.75
N VAL A 10 7.03 -0.37 -7.57
CA VAL A 10 5.72 0.10 -7.08
C VAL A 10 5.10 -0.92 -6.13
N LEU A 11 5.14 -2.22 -6.47
CA LEU A 11 4.65 -3.29 -5.59
C LEU A 11 5.43 -3.38 -4.28
N LEU A 12 6.76 -3.26 -4.33
CA LEU A 12 7.59 -3.26 -3.13
C LEU A 12 7.31 -2.04 -2.24
N ALA A 13 7.12 -0.86 -2.83
CA ALA A 13 6.75 0.36 -2.11
C ALA A 13 5.40 0.20 -1.40
N MET A 14 4.43 -0.46 -2.04
CA MET A 14 3.14 -0.78 -1.44
C MET A 14 3.29 -1.68 -0.21
N VAL A 15 3.98 -2.81 -0.34
CA VAL A 15 4.20 -3.76 0.76
C VAL A 15 4.91 -3.06 1.93
N LYS A 16 5.91 -2.22 1.62
CA LYS A 16 6.59 -1.40 2.63
C LYS A 16 5.61 -0.50 3.38
N GLY A 17 4.65 0.11 2.68
CA GLY A 17 3.59 0.91 3.29
C GLY A 17 2.80 0.12 4.34
N TRP A 18 2.42 -1.13 4.04
CA TRP A 18 1.73 -1.99 5.02
C TRP A 18 2.61 -2.35 6.22
N VAL A 19 3.90 -2.59 6.02
CA VAL A 19 4.84 -2.82 7.13
C VAL A 19 4.92 -1.59 8.05
N ILE A 20 4.84 -0.37 7.51
CA ILE A 20 4.80 0.86 8.30
C ILE A 20 3.50 0.94 9.11
N VAL A 21 2.36 0.63 8.51
CA VAL A 21 1.05 0.62 9.18
C VAL A 21 1.05 -0.35 10.37
N ASP A 22 1.59 -1.55 10.22
CA ASP A 22 1.57 -2.57 11.27
C ASP A 22 2.71 -2.42 12.31
N GLY A 23 3.89 -2.00 11.84
CA GLY A 23 5.12 -1.95 12.64
C GLY A 23 5.35 -0.60 13.32
N PHE A 24 5.24 0.49 12.58
CA PHE A 24 5.59 1.84 13.05
C PHE A 24 4.40 2.61 13.61
N MET A 25 3.23 2.51 12.97
CA MET A 25 2.00 3.13 13.49
C MET A 25 1.38 2.30 14.62
N GLU A 26 1.92 1.09 14.87
CA GLU A 26 1.48 0.17 15.91
C GLU A 26 -0.02 -0.19 15.85
N LEU A 27 -0.63 -0.02 14.67
CA LEU A 27 -2.06 -0.28 14.44
C LEU A 27 -2.43 -1.75 14.62
N ARG A 28 -1.44 -2.65 14.74
CA ARG A 28 -1.66 -4.05 15.14
C ARG A 28 -2.32 -4.18 16.53
N HIS A 29 -2.01 -3.24 17.44
CA HIS A 29 -2.57 -3.18 18.80
C HIS A 29 -3.70 -2.13 18.90
N GLY A 30 -3.88 -1.31 17.86
CA GLY A 30 -4.91 -0.30 17.77
C GLY A 30 -6.27 -0.82 17.29
N PRO A 31 -7.26 0.07 17.12
CA PRO A 31 -8.59 -0.32 16.67
C PRO A 31 -8.57 -0.90 15.26
N TRP A 32 -9.15 -2.10 15.09
CA TRP A 32 -9.15 -2.85 13.83
C TRP A 32 -9.68 -2.04 12.63
N LYS A 33 -10.71 -1.21 12.80
CA LYS A 33 -11.28 -0.38 11.73
C LYS A 33 -10.25 0.57 11.12
N TRP A 34 -9.38 1.16 11.94
CA TRP A 34 -8.32 2.06 11.49
C TRP A 34 -7.23 1.31 10.74
N ARG A 35 -6.87 0.12 11.21
CA ARG A 35 -5.91 -0.75 10.52
C ARG A 35 -6.42 -1.12 9.13
N VAL A 36 -7.66 -1.59 9.01
CA VAL A 36 -8.27 -1.94 7.72
C VAL A 36 -8.38 -0.73 6.80
N ALA A 37 -8.78 0.44 7.33
CA ALA A 37 -8.85 1.66 6.54
C ALA A 37 -7.48 2.05 5.95
N MET A 38 -6.41 1.97 6.74
CA MET A 38 -5.05 2.29 6.28
C MET A 38 -4.49 1.28 5.28
N LEU A 39 -4.68 -0.03 5.54
CA LEU A 39 -4.25 -1.08 4.61
C LEU A 39 -5.01 -1.00 3.27
N GLY A 40 -6.33 -0.81 3.35
CA GLY A 40 -7.22 -0.64 2.20
C GLY A 40 -6.94 0.64 1.42
N TRP A 41 -6.59 1.73 2.10
CA TRP A 41 -6.18 2.97 1.43
C TRP A 41 -4.97 2.76 0.51
N GLY A 42 -3.99 1.96 0.94
CA GLY A 42 -2.87 1.55 0.08
C GLY A 42 -3.39 0.94 -1.22
N LEU A 43 -4.32 -0.02 -1.16
CA LEU A 43 -4.92 -0.67 -2.34
C LEU A 43 -5.58 0.33 -3.28
N VAL A 44 -6.30 1.31 -2.76
CA VAL A 44 -6.92 2.36 -3.56
C VAL A 44 -5.86 3.18 -4.31
N VAL A 45 -4.77 3.56 -3.64
CA VAL A 45 -3.66 4.30 -4.25
C VAL A 45 -2.99 3.47 -5.36
N LEU A 46 -2.70 2.20 -5.11
CA LEU A 46 -2.09 1.32 -6.12
C LEU A 46 -3.01 1.16 -7.33
N ALA A 47 -4.32 0.93 -7.11
CA ALA A 47 -5.30 0.83 -8.18
C ALA A 47 -5.37 2.13 -9.00
N GLY A 48 -5.31 3.29 -8.34
CA GLY A 48 -5.24 4.59 -9.02
C GLY A 48 -3.98 4.75 -9.86
N ILE A 49 -2.80 4.42 -9.32
CA ILE A 49 -1.53 4.49 -10.06
C ILE A 49 -1.57 3.58 -11.28
N VAL A 50 -1.98 2.33 -11.11
CA VAL A 50 -2.05 1.36 -12.23
C VAL A 50 -3.10 1.78 -13.26
N GLY A 51 -4.30 2.16 -12.83
CA GLY A 51 -5.40 2.52 -13.72
C GLY A 51 -5.21 3.83 -14.47
N LEU A 52 -4.55 4.83 -13.87
CA LEU A 52 -4.26 6.12 -14.51
C LEU A 52 -3.00 6.09 -15.38
N SER A 53 -2.17 5.05 -15.24
CA SER A 53 -0.89 4.91 -15.96
C SER A 53 -0.91 3.78 -17.01
N ALA A 54 -2.06 3.13 -17.18
CA ALA A 54 -2.35 2.16 -18.24
C ALA A 54 -2.72 2.89 -19.53
#